data_AF-A0A3N4Z1I8-F1
#
_entry.id   AF-A0A3N4Z1I8-F1
#
_cell.length_a   1.000
_cell.length_b   1.000
_cell.length_c   1.000
_cell.angle_alpha   90.00
_cell.angle_beta   90.00
_cell.angle_gamma   90.00
#
_symmetry.space_group_name_H-M   'P 1'
#
loop_
_entity.id
_entity.type
_entity.pdbx_description
1 polymer ?
#
loop_
_entity_poly.entity_id
_entity_poly.type
_entity_poly.pdbx_seq_one_letter_code
_entity_poly.pdbx_strand_id
1 'polypeptide(L)'
;MDDHDRAELHEGMRIVGSALSAAQIPFALAGGFAAWVHGAPESDHDADFVVREHDVEKARAVLEETEGLRVEDPVENWLFKAHHGGALVDLIFRLGGTAVTEEMLERTDSFDVFGVPMPVLRATDVVAEKMRVLTEQRCNFSDLLPVVRALREQVEWAEVAGRVAGNPYAEAFLFLLQRLAVAPAGTGDALRGPADEPGGSAAVSPDRPDGSAEGAPVHRGGVSAAAATPASR
;
A
#
# COMPACT_ATOMS: atom_id res chain seq x y z
N MET A 1 -13.04 15.57 7.31
CA MET A 1 -13.16 16.60 6.27
C MET A 1 -14.51 17.25 6.44
N ASP A 2 -14.62 18.57 6.34
CA ASP A 2 -15.95 19.21 6.18
C ASP A 2 -16.33 19.33 4.69
N ASP A 3 -17.53 19.82 4.41
CA ASP A 3 -18.02 19.94 3.02
C ASP A 3 -17.24 20.98 2.19
N HIS A 4 -16.60 21.95 2.84
CA HIS A 4 -15.80 22.99 2.16
C HIS A 4 -14.43 22.41 1.77
N ASP A 5 -13.73 21.78 2.71
CA ASP A 5 -12.46 21.08 2.45
C ASP A 5 -12.60 20.13 1.26
N ARG A 6 -13.68 19.31 1.26
CA ARG A 6 -13.95 18.31 0.21
C ARG A 6 -14.20 18.95 -1.16
N ALA A 7 -14.92 20.07 -1.21
CA ALA A 7 -15.13 20.81 -2.45
C ALA A 7 -13.82 21.40 -2.99
N GLU A 8 -12.93 21.90 -2.13
CA GLU A 8 -11.61 22.39 -2.53
C GLU A 8 -10.71 21.26 -3.09
N LEU A 9 -10.82 20.05 -2.53
CA LEU A 9 -10.10 18.87 -3.01
C LEU A 9 -10.61 18.40 -4.37
N HIS A 10 -11.94 18.30 -4.55
CA HIS A 10 -12.53 17.96 -5.84
C HIS A 10 -12.20 19.00 -6.93
N GLU A 11 -12.07 20.29 -6.57
CA GLU A 11 -11.58 21.35 -7.47
C GLU A 11 -10.08 21.18 -7.77
N GLY A 12 -9.24 21.01 -6.75
CA GLY A 12 -7.80 20.80 -6.91
C GLY A 12 -7.47 19.62 -7.84
N MET A 13 -8.17 18.49 -7.67
CA MET A 13 -8.08 17.34 -8.58
C MET A 13 -8.40 17.69 -10.03
N ARG A 14 -9.51 18.43 -10.26
CA ARG A 14 -9.93 18.82 -11.61
C ARG A 14 -8.94 19.77 -12.26
N ILE A 15 -8.42 20.75 -11.51
CA ILE A 15 -7.41 21.69 -12.00
C ILE A 15 -6.13 20.95 -12.37
N VAL A 16 -5.59 20.11 -11.47
CA VAL A 16 -4.37 19.31 -11.72
C VAL A 16 -4.54 18.38 -12.92
N GLY A 17 -5.61 17.58 -12.96
CA GLY A 17 -5.87 16.66 -14.08
C GLY A 17 -6.06 17.38 -15.41
N SER A 18 -6.70 18.55 -15.41
CA SER A 18 -6.88 19.38 -16.62
C SER A 18 -5.56 19.99 -17.09
N ALA A 19 -4.73 20.50 -16.18
CA ALA A 19 -3.45 21.12 -16.50
C ALA A 19 -2.46 20.10 -17.09
N LEU A 20 -2.33 18.93 -16.48
CA LEU A 20 -1.49 17.84 -16.99
C LEU A 20 -1.96 17.34 -18.37
N SER A 21 -3.28 17.21 -18.56
CA SER A 21 -3.89 16.83 -19.84
C SER A 21 -3.62 17.85 -20.94
N ALA A 22 -3.83 19.14 -20.64
CA ALA A 22 -3.61 20.25 -21.59
C ALA A 22 -2.13 20.37 -21.99
N ALA A 23 -1.21 20.13 -21.06
CA ALA A 23 0.23 20.10 -21.32
C ALA A 23 0.73 18.80 -21.99
N GLN A 24 -0.16 17.84 -22.25
CA GLN A 24 0.17 16.52 -22.80
C GLN A 24 1.28 15.81 -21.99
N ILE A 25 1.11 15.79 -20.67
CA ILE A 25 1.98 15.05 -19.74
C ILE A 25 1.29 13.73 -19.42
N PRO A 26 1.92 12.56 -19.65
CA PRO A 26 1.35 11.30 -19.19
C PRO A 26 1.27 11.24 -17.66
N PHE A 27 0.06 10.97 -17.16
CA PHE A 27 -0.23 10.79 -15.74
C PHE A 27 -1.28 9.69 -15.55
N ALA A 28 -1.57 9.33 -14.31
CA ALA A 28 -2.81 8.65 -13.93
C ALA A 28 -3.25 9.05 -12.53
N LEU A 29 -4.55 9.03 -12.26
CA LEU A 29 -5.09 9.11 -10.90
C LEU A 29 -4.77 7.79 -10.16
N ALA A 30 -4.38 7.90 -8.89
CA ALA A 30 -3.88 6.80 -8.07
C ALA A 30 -4.57 6.71 -6.70
N GLY A 31 -4.05 5.84 -5.83
CA GLY A 31 -4.31 5.82 -4.40
C GLY A 31 -5.78 5.79 -3.98
N GLY A 32 -6.23 6.77 -3.21
CA GLY A 32 -7.60 6.81 -2.64
C GLY A 32 -8.69 6.94 -3.71
N PHE A 33 -8.61 7.99 -4.54
CA PHE A 33 -9.62 8.28 -5.54
C PHE A 33 -9.63 7.30 -6.71
N ALA A 34 -8.50 6.72 -7.10
CA ALA A 34 -8.50 5.62 -8.08
C ALA A 34 -9.30 4.41 -7.58
N ALA A 35 -9.18 4.06 -6.29
CA ALA A 35 -9.99 2.99 -5.71
C ALA A 35 -11.49 3.34 -5.74
N TRP A 36 -11.85 4.59 -5.43
CA TRP A 36 -13.24 5.07 -5.47
C TRP A 36 -13.84 5.02 -6.88
N VAL A 37 -13.11 5.42 -7.92
CA VAL A 37 -13.52 5.28 -9.33
C VAL A 37 -13.85 3.82 -9.68
N HIS A 38 -13.06 2.87 -9.16
CA HIS A 38 -13.32 1.42 -9.29
C HIS A 38 -14.37 0.86 -8.32
N GLY A 39 -15.08 1.71 -7.57
CA GLY A 39 -16.22 1.35 -6.72
C GLY A 39 -15.93 1.10 -5.24
N ALA A 40 -14.75 1.47 -4.74
CA ALA A 40 -14.50 1.56 -3.29
C ALA A 40 -15.28 2.74 -2.65
N PRO A 41 -15.36 2.81 -1.30
CA PRO A 41 -15.76 4.04 -0.63
C PRO A 41 -14.91 5.25 -1.05
N GLU A 42 -15.50 6.45 -1.03
CA GLU A 42 -14.79 7.71 -1.30
C GLU A 42 -13.68 7.93 -0.25
N SER A 43 -12.60 8.60 -0.66
CA SER A 43 -11.45 8.89 0.19
C SER A 43 -11.62 10.26 0.87
N ASP A 44 -11.60 10.30 2.21
CA ASP A 44 -11.57 11.55 3.00
C ASP A 44 -10.13 12.09 3.18
N HIS A 45 -9.23 11.76 2.25
CA HIS A 45 -7.79 12.05 2.29
C HIS A 45 -7.36 12.84 1.05
N ASP A 46 -6.06 13.09 0.94
CA ASP A 46 -5.40 13.66 -0.23
C ASP A 46 -5.70 12.90 -1.54
N ALA A 47 -5.48 13.60 -2.66
CA ALA A 47 -5.62 13.03 -4.00
C ALA A 47 -4.25 12.68 -4.58
N ASP A 48 -4.04 11.40 -4.88
CA ASP A 48 -2.81 10.90 -5.49
C ASP A 48 -2.89 10.94 -7.03
N PHE A 49 -1.88 11.53 -7.67
CA PHE A 49 -1.62 11.41 -9.10
C PHE A 49 -0.24 10.80 -9.30
N VAL A 50 -0.07 9.96 -10.31
CA VAL A 50 1.24 9.41 -10.70
C VAL A 50 1.72 10.01 -12.02
N VAL A 51 3.01 10.36 -12.08
CA VAL A 51 3.71 10.89 -13.26
C VAL A 51 5.07 10.22 -13.42
N ARG A 52 5.61 10.14 -14.64
CA ARG A 52 6.93 9.54 -14.89
C ARG A 52 8.02 10.44 -14.31
N GLU A 53 9.07 9.85 -13.75
CA GLU A 53 10.15 10.60 -13.10
C GLU A 53 10.84 11.61 -14.03
N HIS A 54 10.94 11.32 -15.34
CA HIS A 54 11.50 12.26 -16.33
C HIS A 54 10.54 13.41 -16.70
N ASP A 55 9.25 13.31 -16.40
CA ASP A 55 8.26 14.38 -16.66
C ASP A 55 8.11 15.34 -15.47
N VAL A 56 8.67 15.02 -14.30
CA VAL A 56 8.47 15.76 -13.03
C VAL A 56 8.73 17.26 -13.18
N GLU A 57 9.86 17.66 -13.77
CA GLU A 57 10.20 19.07 -13.98
C GLU A 57 9.20 19.80 -14.89
N LYS A 58 8.67 19.11 -15.92
CA LYS A 58 7.65 19.65 -16.81
C LYS A 58 6.29 19.76 -16.10
N ALA A 59 5.93 18.74 -15.32
CA ALA A 59 4.70 18.72 -14.53
C ALA A 59 4.69 19.82 -13.47
N ARG A 60 5.82 19.99 -12.75
CA ARG A 60 6.05 21.08 -11.81
C ARG A 60 5.83 22.44 -12.45
N ALA A 61 6.55 22.75 -13.53
CA ALA A 61 6.45 24.06 -14.19
C ALA A 61 5.02 24.37 -14.64
N VAL A 62 4.32 23.40 -15.22
CA VAL A 62 2.91 23.56 -15.64
C VAL A 62 1.99 23.83 -14.44
N LEU A 63 2.17 23.12 -13.33
CA LEU A 63 1.35 23.31 -12.13
C LEU A 63 1.72 24.58 -11.35
N GLU A 64 2.95 25.07 -11.44
CA GLU A 64 3.38 26.39 -10.93
C GLU A 64 2.79 27.55 -11.74
N GLU A 65 2.65 27.38 -13.06
CA GLU A 65 2.02 28.38 -13.95
C GLU A 65 0.47 28.34 -13.92
N THR A 66 -0.13 27.32 -13.29
CA THR A 66 -1.59 27.13 -13.24
C THR A 66 -2.22 27.96 -12.12
N GLU A 67 -3.15 28.85 -12.48
CA GLU A 67 -3.87 29.70 -11.53
C GLU A 67 -4.63 28.87 -10.48
N GLY A 68 -4.57 29.30 -9.21
CA GLY A 68 -5.19 28.63 -8.08
C GLY A 68 -4.33 27.53 -7.44
N LEU A 69 -3.23 27.11 -8.07
CA LEU A 69 -2.29 26.14 -7.48
C LEU A 69 -1.10 26.80 -6.79
N ARG A 70 -0.61 26.15 -5.73
CA ARG A 70 0.70 26.39 -5.13
C ARG A 70 1.46 25.07 -5.09
N VAL A 71 2.56 24.98 -5.85
CA VAL A 71 3.44 23.81 -5.81
C VAL A 71 4.41 23.90 -4.64
N GLU A 72 4.78 22.74 -4.10
CA GLU A 72 5.68 22.56 -2.96
C GLU A 72 6.59 21.36 -3.21
N ASP A 73 7.90 21.54 -2.99
CA ASP A 73 8.87 20.45 -2.91
C ASP A 73 9.14 20.10 -1.45
N PRO A 74 8.62 18.95 -0.98
CA PRO A 74 8.98 18.41 0.32
C PRO A 74 10.35 17.71 0.23
N VAL A 75 10.86 17.17 1.35
CA VAL A 75 12.18 16.50 1.37
C VAL A 75 12.16 15.09 0.76
N GLU A 76 10.95 14.58 0.54
CA GLU A 76 10.58 13.30 -0.04
C GLU A 76 10.98 13.19 -1.52
N ASN A 77 12.01 12.39 -1.81
CA ASN A 77 12.52 12.16 -3.16
C ASN A 77 11.68 11.17 -4.02
N TRP A 78 10.36 11.19 -3.85
CA TRP A 78 9.41 10.28 -4.52
C TRP A 78 8.09 10.92 -4.94
N LEU A 79 7.81 12.16 -4.49
CA LEU A 79 6.70 12.98 -4.95
C LEU A 79 7.05 14.48 -4.93
N PHE A 80 6.16 15.30 -5.48
CA PHE A 80 6.02 16.71 -5.11
C PHE A 80 4.54 17.01 -4.84
N LYS A 81 4.22 18.19 -4.31
CA LYS A 81 2.87 18.52 -3.83
C LYS A 81 2.29 19.73 -4.57
N ALA A 82 1.00 19.68 -4.89
CA ALA A 82 0.23 20.81 -5.39
C ALA A 82 -0.94 21.09 -4.44
N HIS A 83 -1.06 22.35 -3.99
CA HIS A 83 -2.12 22.79 -3.09
C HIS A 83 -3.13 23.65 -3.84
N HIS A 84 -4.41 23.44 -3.56
CA HIS A 84 -5.52 24.28 -4.01
C HIS A 84 -6.37 24.65 -2.80
N GLY A 85 -6.34 25.91 -2.38
CA GLY A 85 -6.90 26.31 -1.08
C GLY A 85 -6.20 25.60 0.08
N GLY A 86 -6.96 24.94 0.95
CA GLY A 86 -6.48 24.03 1.99
C GLY A 86 -6.26 22.59 1.51
N ALA A 87 -6.73 22.22 0.32
CA ALA A 87 -6.62 20.87 -0.21
C ALA A 87 -5.22 20.54 -0.76
N LEU A 88 -4.85 19.26 -0.67
CA LEU A 88 -3.56 18.71 -1.08
C LEU A 88 -3.73 17.67 -2.18
N VAL A 89 -2.91 17.77 -3.22
CA VAL A 89 -2.76 16.81 -4.30
C VAL A 89 -1.29 16.38 -4.39
N ASP A 90 -1.03 15.08 -4.27
CA ASP A 90 0.32 14.49 -4.29
C ASP A 90 0.65 13.99 -5.69
N LEU A 91 1.78 14.45 -6.25
CA LEU A 91 2.28 14.11 -7.59
C LEU A 91 3.45 13.12 -7.43
N ILE A 92 3.11 11.83 -7.40
CA ILE A 92 4.01 10.72 -7.11
C ILE A 92 4.75 10.28 -8.38
N PHE A 93 6.08 10.20 -8.31
CA PHE A 93 6.90 9.64 -9.39
C PHE A 93 7.62 8.34 -9.01
N ARG A 94 7.56 7.94 -7.73
CA ARG A 94 8.02 6.62 -7.25
C ARG A 94 7.03 5.97 -6.28
N LEU A 95 6.41 4.88 -6.71
CA LEU A 95 5.49 4.07 -5.92
C LEU A 95 6.25 2.96 -5.17
N GLY A 96 6.22 3.00 -3.84
CA GLY A 96 6.91 1.99 -3.01
C GLY A 96 8.40 1.83 -3.36
N GLY A 97 9.07 2.96 -3.68
CA GLY A 97 10.47 3.02 -4.10
C GLY A 97 10.74 2.65 -5.58
N THR A 98 9.71 2.30 -6.36
CA THR A 98 9.82 1.94 -7.78
C THR A 98 9.34 3.11 -8.65
N ALA A 99 10.10 3.53 -9.67
CA ALA A 99 9.69 4.61 -10.57
C ALA A 99 8.40 4.25 -11.33
N VAL A 100 7.54 5.26 -11.54
CA VAL A 100 6.35 5.15 -12.40
C VAL A 100 6.80 4.90 -13.84
N THR A 101 6.37 3.77 -14.43
CA THR A 101 6.80 3.31 -15.75
C THR A 101 5.81 3.69 -16.85
N GLU A 102 6.29 3.72 -18.10
CA GLU A 102 5.42 3.94 -19.27
C GLU A 102 4.29 2.90 -19.34
N GLU A 103 4.64 1.61 -19.20
CA GLU A 103 3.70 0.49 -19.20
C GLU A 103 2.58 0.62 -18.15
N MET A 104 2.86 1.28 -17.01
CA MET A 104 1.87 1.54 -15.98
C MET A 104 0.84 2.59 -16.40
N LEU A 105 1.26 3.60 -17.18
CA LEU A 105 0.38 4.65 -17.68
C LEU A 105 -0.34 4.24 -18.97
N GLU A 106 0.33 3.54 -19.89
CA GLU A 106 -0.24 3.05 -21.15
C GLU A 106 -1.43 2.08 -20.95
N ARG A 107 -1.47 1.36 -19.83
CA ARG A 107 -2.54 0.40 -19.50
C ARG A 107 -3.68 0.99 -18.67
N THR A 108 -3.72 2.31 -18.51
CA THR A 108 -4.82 2.98 -17.78
C THR A 108 -6.03 3.18 -18.67
N ASP A 109 -7.21 3.08 -18.06
CA ASP A 109 -8.47 3.46 -18.70
C ASP A 109 -8.82 4.89 -18.29
N SER A 110 -9.49 5.63 -19.19
CA SER A 110 -9.96 6.99 -18.93
C SER A 110 -11.37 6.97 -18.32
N PHE A 111 -11.54 7.66 -17.20
CA PHE A 111 -12.82 7.81 -16.51
C PHE A 111 -13.21 9.29 -16.40
N ASP A 112 -14.51 9.57 -16.26
CA ASP A 112 -14.97 10.90 -15.85
C ASP A 112 -14.81 11.04 -14.34
N VAL A 113 -13.94 11.96 -13.92
CA VAL A 113 -13.65 12.26 -12.52
C VAL A 113 -14.07 13.70 -12.26
N PHE A 114 -15.25 13.84 -11.65
CA PHE A 114 -15.91 15.13 -11.38
C PHE A 114 -16.17 16.00 -12.65
N GLY A 115 -16.35 15.38 -13.83
CA GLY A 115 -16.54 16.10 -15.10
C GLY A 115 -15.25 16.39 -15.87
N VAL A 116 -14.10 15.87 -15.43
CA VAL A 116 -12.83 15.91 -16.16
C VAL A 116 -12.44 14.48 -16.55
N PRO A 117 -12.17 14.18 -17.85
CA PRO A 117 -11.68 12.88 -18.25
C PRO A 117 -10.23 12.70 -17.77
N MET A 118 -9.99 11.69 -16.95
CA MET A 118 -8.66 11.38 -16.41
C MET A 118 -8.31 9.90 -16.64
N PRO A 119 -7.07 9.56 -17.05
CA PRO A 119 -6.52 8.22 -16.90
C PRO A 119 -6.48 7.82 -15.43
N VAL A 120 -6.83 6.58 -15.10
CA VAL A 120 -6.86 6.05 -13.72
C VAL A 120 -6.12 4.71 -13.64
N LEU A 121 -5.27 4.53 -12.63
CA LEU A 121 -4.60 3.25 -12.38
C LEU A 121 -5.61 2.11 -12.22
N ARG A 122 -5.30 0.93 -12.78
CA ARG A 122 -6.18 -0.26 -12.72
C ARG A 122 -6.39 -0.70 -11.27
N ALA A 123 -7.53 -1.31 -10.97
CA ALA A 123 -7.82 -1.88 -9.64
C ALA A 123 -6.70 -2.80 -9.11
N THR A 124 -6.11 -3.64 -9.96
CA THR A 124 -4.92 -4.47 -9.65
C THR A 124 -3.72 -3.65 -9.15
N ASP A 125 -3.43 -2.53 -9.79
CA ASP A 125 -2.29 -1.67 -9.50
C ASP A 125 -2.49 -0.99 -8.13
N VAL A 126 -3.67 -0.38 -7.94
CA VAL A 126 -4.10 0.27 -6.70
C VAL A 126 -4.09 -0.70 -5.50
N VAL A 127 -4.56 -1.94 -5.67
CA VAL A 127 -4.55 -2.96 -4.60
C VAL A 127 -3.12 -3.41 -4.28
N ALA A 128 -2.27 -3.64 -5.29
CA ALA A 128 -0.88 -4.02 -5.08
C ALA A 128 -0.10 -2.93 -4.33
N GLU A 129 -0.29 -1.66 -4.67
CA GLU A 129 0.34 -0.52 -4.01
C GLU A 129 -0.12 -0.37 -2.55
N LYS A 130 -1.44 -0.38 -2.30
CA LYS A 130 -2.00 -0.30 -0.95
C LYS A 130 -1.58 -1.49 -0.06
N MET A 131 -1.27 -2.65 -0.64
CA MET A 131 -0.68 -3.78 0.08
C MET A 131 0.84 -3.62 0.29
N ARG A 132 1.59 -3.09 -0.68
CA ARG A 132 3.05 -2.90 -0.55
C ARG A 132 3.46 -1.89 0.52
N VAL A 133 2.61 -0.93 0.86
CA VAL A 133 2.86 0.05 1.94
C VAL A 133 2.63 -0.49 3.36
N LEU A 134 2.17 -1.75 3.50
CA LEU A 134 2.01 -2.40 4.80
C LEU A 134 3.36 -2.66 5.47
N THR A 135 3.54 -2.14 6.68
CA THR A 135 4.77 -2.24 7.50
C THR A 135 4.42 -2.35 8.99
N GLU A 136 5.41 -2.59 9.87
CA GLU A 136 5.20 -2.63 11.32
C GLU A 136 4.49 -1.38 11.87
N GLN A 137 4.74 -0.21 11.25
CA GLN A 137 4.20 1.10 11.67
C GLN A 137 2.88 1.45 10.95
N ARG A 138 2.56 0.73 9.86
CA ARG A 138 1.41 1.02 8.98
C ARG A 138 0.72 -0.28 8.55
N CYS A 139 0.30 -1.09 9.52
CA CYS A 139 -0.43 -2.34 9.29
C CYS A 139 -1.89 -2.22 9.77
N ASN A 140 -2.72 -1.47 9.03
CA ASN A 140 -4.17 -1.40 9.31
C ASN A 140 -4.99 -2.13 8.24
N PHE A 141 -5.40 -3.37 8.55
CA PHE A 141 -6.25 -4.16 7.67
C PHE A 141 -7.72 -3.71 7.69
N SER A 142 -8.16 -2.97 8.71
CA SER A 142 -9.55 -2.51 8.84
C SER A 142 -9.91 -1.48 7.77
N ASP A 143 -8.96 -0.61 7.41
CA ASP A 143 -9.15 0.42 6.38
C ASP A 143 -9.00 -0.19 4.98
N LEU A 144 -8.10 -1.17 4.84
CA LEU A 144 -7.77 -1.80 3.56
C LEU A 144 -8.82 -2.83 3.09
N LEU A 145 -9.41 -3.59 4.01
CA LEU A 145 -10.35 -4.66 3.68
C LEU A 145 -11.62 -4.20 2.96
N PRO A 146 -12.32 -3.10 3.34
CA PRO A 146 -13.49 -2.60 2.61
C PRO A 146 -13.15 -2.24 1.16
N VAL A 147 -12.02 -1.54 0.94
CA VAL A 147 -11.52 -1.14 -0.37
C VAL A 147 -11.25 -2.37 -1.23
N VAL A 148 -10.39 -3.28 -0.76
CA VAL A 148 -10.00 -4.47 -1.53
C VAL A 148 -11.20 -5.40 -1.79
N ARG A 149 -12.18 -5.45 -0.88
CA ARG A 149 -13.41 -6.23 -1.06
C ARG A 149 -14.35 -5.64 -2.12
N ALA A 150 -14.37 -4.33 -2.28
CA ALA A 150 -15.11 -3.67 -3.36
C ALA A 150 -14.46 -3.97 -4.73
N LEU A 151 -13.13 -3.84 -4.82
CA LEU A 151 -12.36 -4.03 -6.06
C LEU A 151 -12.22 -5.50 -6.50
N ARG A 152 -12.51 -6.48 -5.64
CA ARG A 152 -12.11 -7.89 -5.78
C ARG A 152 -12.35 -8.59 -7.14
N GLU A 153 -13.40 -8.22 -7.87
CA GLU A 153 -13.78 -8.83 -9.16
C GLU A 153 -12.99 -8.22 -10.34
N GLN A 154 -12.27 -7.12 -10.10
CA GLN A 154 -11.47 -6.35 -11.07
C GLN A 154 -9.95 -6.54 -10.85
N VAL A 155 -9.57 -7.36 -9.87
CA VAL A 155 -8.18 -7.52 -9.43
C VAL A 155 -7.58 -8.80 -10.01
N GLU A 156 -6.47 -8.65 -10.72
CA GLU A 156 -5.64 -9.75 -11.19
C GLU A 156 -4.80 -10.28 -10.01
N TRP A 157 -5.42 -11.16 -9.22
CA TRP A 157 -4.88 -11.65 -7.95
C TRP A 157 -3.50 -12.30 -8.04
N ALA A 158 -3.16 -12.95 -9.17
CA ALA A 158 -1.83 -13.49 -9.40
C ALA A 158 -0.76 -12.40 -9.58
N GLU A 159 -1.11 -11.29 -10.23
CA GLU A 159 -0.24 -10.12 -10.40
C GLU A 159 0.00 -9.41 -9.05
N VAL A 160 -1.06 -9.25 -8.25
CA VAL A 160 -0.95 -8.73 -6.87
C VAL A 160 -0.04 -9.61 -6.03
N ALA A 161 -0.27 -10.92 -6.01
CA ALA A 161 0.54 -11.88 -5.23
C ALA A 161 2.04 -11.79 -5.59
N GLY A 162 2.37 -11.75 -6.88
CA GLY A 162 3.76 -11.61 -7.34
C GLY A 162 4.41 -10.28 -6.94
N ARG A 163 3.63 -9.19 -6.86
CA ARG A 163 4.13 -7.84 -6.50
C ARG A 163 4.30 -7.61 -5.00
N VAL A 164 3.57 -8.34 -4.17
CA VAL A 164 3.65 -8.22 -2.70
C VAL A 164 4.53 -9.28 -2.05
N ALA A 165 5.04 -10.23 -2.84
CA ALA A 165 5.94 -11.29 -2.41
C ALA A 165 7.15 -10.74 -1.63
N GLY A 166 7.45 -11.35 -0.48
CA GLY A 166 8.50 -10.92 0.43
C GLY A 166 8.11 -9.77 1.38
N ASN A 167 6.85 -9.29 1.37
CA ASN A 167 6.30 -8.46 2.44
C ASN A 167 5.37 -9.30 3.34
N PRO A 168 5.81 -9.72 4.54
CA PRO A 168 5.01 -10.57 5.44
C PRO A 168 3.66 -9.97 5.85
N TYR A 169 3.53 -8.64 5.93
CA TYR A 169 2.25 -7.99 6.27
C TYR A 169 1.25 -8.11 5.12
N ALA A 170 1.72 -7.92 3.89
CA ALA A 170 0.91 -8.08 2.69
C ALA A 170 0.55 -9.55 2.42
N GLU A 171 1.48 -10.48 2.64
CA GLU A 171 1.23 -11.93 2.55
C GLU A 171 0.22 -12.40 3.60
N ALA A 172 0.34 -11.94 4.86
CA ALA A 172 -0.65 -12.22 5.90
C ALA A 172 -2.04 -11.65 5.56
N PHE A 173 -2.11 -10.46 4.94
CA PHE A 173 -3.36 -9.90 4.46
C PHE A 173 -3.93 -10.70 3.28
N LEU A 174 -3.09 -11.13 2.33
CA LEU A 174 -3.48 -11.97 1.20
C LEU A 174 -4.05 -13.33 1.66
N PHE A 175 -3.46 -13.93 2.68
CA PHE A 175 -3.99 -15.11 3.35
C PHE A 175 -5.37 -14.83 3.98
N LEU A 176 -5.54 -13.71 4.70
CA LEU A 176 -6.82 -13.31 5.26
C LEU A 176 -7.90 -13.12 4.18
N LEU A 177 -7.56 -12.47 3.05
CA LEU A 177 -8.47 -12.28 1.92
C LEU A 177 -8.98 -13.62 1.35
N GLN A 178 -8.11 -14.63 1.25
CA GLN A 178 -8.51 -15.99 0.84
C GLN A 178 -9.42 -16.65 1.88
N ARG A 179 -9.09 -16.55 3.17
CA ARG A 179 -9.92 -17.11 4.26
C ARG A 179 -11.31 -16.47 4.33
N LEU A 180 -11.45 -15.23 3.87
CA LEU A 180 -12.71 -14.49 3.76
C LEU A 180 -13.41 -14.62 2.39
N ALA A 181 -12.87 -15.44 1.47
CA ALA A 181 -13.34 -15.57 0.08
C ALA A 181 -13.47 -14.23 -0.67
N VAL A 182 -12.53 -13.31 -0.42
CA VAL A 182 -12.35 -12.06 -1.17
C VAL A 182 -11.36 -12.27 -2.32
N ALA A 183 -10.28 -13.01 -2.08
CA ALA A 183 -9.36 -13.47 -3.12
C ALA A 183 -9.61 -14.97 -3.41
N PRO A 184 -9.34 -15.46 -4.64
CA PRO A 184 -9.43 -16.88 -4.98
C PRO A 184 -8.52 -17.75 -4.11
N ALA A 185 -8.95 -18.96 -3.79
CA ALA A 185 -8.11 -19.93 -3.08
C ALA A 185 -6.85 -20.27 -3.92
N GLY A 186 -5.69 -20.39 -3.26
CA GLY A 186 -4.41 -20.64 -3.92
C GLY A 186 -3.70 -19.38 -4.41
N THR A 187 -4.27 -18.18 -4.21
CA THR A 187 -3.61 -16.92 -4.53
C THR A 187 -2.33 -16.77 -3.70
N GLY A 188 -1.17 -16.78 -4.35
CA GLY A 188 0.12 -16.70 -3.65
C GLY A 188 0.62 -18.00 -3.02
N ASP A 189 -0.09 -19.13 -3.14
CA ASP A 189 0.44 -20.44 -2.69
C ASP A 189 1.72 -20.84 -3.47
N ALA A 190 1.92 -20.28 -4.67
CA ALA A 190 3.17 -20.40 -5.44
C ALA A 190 4.40 -19.74 -4.79
N LEU A 191 4.21 -18.87 -3.79
CA LEU A 191 5.29 -18.29 -2.97
C LEU A 191 5.72 -19.24 -1.84
N ARG A 192 4.92 -20.25 -1.56
CA ARG A 192 5.27 -21.34 -0.63
C ARG A 192 6.24 -22.29 -1.35
N GLY A 193 7.53 -21.93 -1.30
CA GLY A 193 8.61 -22.82 -1.75
C GLY A 193 8.55 -24.18 -1.02
N PRO A 194 9.20 -25.23 -1.57
CA PRO A 194 9.12 -26.59 -1.04
C PRO A 194 9.87 -26.73 0.29
N ALA A 195 9.23 -26.31 1.38
CA ALA A 195 9.75 -26.35 2.74
C ALA A 195 8.60 -26.49 3.76
N ASP A 196 7.98 -27.67 3.78
CA ASP A 196 7.52 -28.36 5.00
C ASP A 196 7.04 -29.78 4.63
N GLU A 197 7.96 -30.59 4.11
CA GLU A 197 7.83 -32.05 4.19
C GLU A 197 7.89 -32.42 5.69
N PRO A 198 6.84 -33.03 6.27
CA PRO A 198 6.87 -33.41 7.68
C PRO A 198 7.94 -34.50 7.87
N GLY A 199 9.04 -34.13 8.54
CA GLY A 199 10.21 -34.96 8.73
C GLY A 199 9.85 -36.38 9.17
N GLY A 200 10.34 -37.37 8.42
CA GLY A 200 9.94 -38.76 8.57
C GLY A 200 10.04 -39.25 10.00
N SER A 201 8.94 -39.83 10.50
CA SER A 201 8.86 -40.43 11.82
C SER A 201 9.88 -41.57 11.95
N ALA A 202 11.01 -41.29 12.62
CA ALA A 202 11.96 -42.31 13.00
C ALA A 202 11.32 -43.21 14.07
N ALA A 203 11.02 -44.45 13.69
CA ALA A 203 10.40 -45.41 14.57
C ALA A 203 11.29 -45.70 15.79
N VAL A 204 10.81 -45.29 16.97
CA VAL A 204 11.39 -45.71 18.25
C VAL A 204 10.92 -47.13 18.54
N SER A 205 11.81 -48.11 18.39
CA SER A 205 11.68 -49.42 19.04
C SER A 205 12.47 -49.40 20.36
N PRO A 206 11.97 -50.05 21.43
CA PRO A 206 12.59 -49.99 22.74
C PRO A 206 13.69 -51.05 22.90
N ASP A 207 14.79 -50.68 23.54
CA ASP A 207 15.53 -51.64 24.36
C ASP A 207 16.25 -50.97 25.56
N ARG A 208 16.36 -51.72 26.65
CA ARG A 208 17.00 -51.42 27.94
C ARG A 208 17.44 -52.79 28.50
N PRO A 209 18.57 -52.95 29.20
CA PRO A 209 19.02 -52.09 30.32
C PRO A 209 20.55 -51.81 30.22
N ASP A 210 21.37 -51.46 31.22
CA ASP A 210 21.27 -51.33 32.69
C ASP A 210 22.38 -50.35 33.18
N GLY A 211 22.34 -49.89 34.44
CA GLY A 211 23.52 -49.32 35.13
C GLY A 211 23.36 -47.96 35.83
N SER A 212 23.17 -48.01 37.15
CA SER A 212 23.83 -47.25 38.24
C SER A 212 24.64 -45.96 37.92
N ALA A 213 24.61 -44.86 38.69
CA ALA A 213 24.06 -44.61 40.03
C ALA A 213 23.90 -43.10 40.36
N GLU A 214 23.15 -42.81 41.43
CA GLU A 214 23.28 -41.71 42.43
C GLU A 214 23.61 -40.24 42.05
N GLY A 215 22.89 -39.30 42.67
CA GLY A 215 23.36 -37.91 42.86
C GLY A 215 22.28 -36.81 42.75
N ALA A 216 21.84 -36.29 43.89
CA ALA A 216 21.01 -35.06 44.01
C ALA A 216 21.50 -34.28 45.27
N PRO A 217 20.97 -33.09 45.68
CA PRO A 217 19.90 -32.25 45.11
C PRO A 217 20.08 -30.68 45.27
N VAL A 218 19.02 -29.90 44.91
CA VAL A 218 18.59 -28.53 45.36
C VAL A 218 19.50 -27.27 45.22
N HIS A 219 19.00 -26.22 44.52
CA HIS A 219 18.60 -24.86 45.01
C HIS A 219 18.32 -23.91 43.81
N ARG A 220 17.14 -23.30 43.58
CA ARG A 220 16.22 -22.39 44.33
C ARG A 220 16.68 -20.93 44.51
N GLY A 221 15.92 -20.00 43.89
CA GLY A 221 15.76 -18.59 44.28
C GLY A 221 16.62 -17.57 43.50
N GLY A 222 16.13 -16.44 42.98
CA GLY A 222 14.75 -15.92 42.94
C GLY A 222 14.48 -14.65 43.77
N VAL A 223 15.16 -13.54 43.47
CA VAL A 223 14.92 -12.11 43.87
C VAL A 223 15.82 -11.22 42.97
N SER A 224 15.61 -9.91 42.73
CA SER A 224 14.59 -8.89 43.10
C SER A 224 14.52 -7.87 41.93
N ALA A 225 13.36 -7.36 41.48
CA ALA A 225 12.53 -6.25 42.01
C ALA A 225 13.15 -4.83 41.94
N ALA A 226 12.33 -3.85 41.48
CA ALA A 226 12.44 -2.38 41.65
C ALA A 226 13.57 -1.63 40.89
N ALA A 227 13.43 -0.37 40.44
CA ALA A 227 12.27 0.55 40.30
C ALA A 227 12.61 1.79 39.43
N ALA A 228 11.63 2.69 39.26
CA ALA A 228 11.76 4.15 39.09
C ALA A 228 12.06 4.77 37.70
N THR A 229 10.97 5.14 37.01
CA THR A 229 10.73 6.48 36.42
C THR A 229 10.73 7.58 37.52
N PRO A 230 10.68 8.92 37.23
CA PRO A 230 10.60 9.61 35.94
C PRO A 230 11.47 10.91 35.75
N ALA A 231 11.36 11.47 34.54
CA ALA A 231 11.38 12.90 34.17
C ALA A 231 12.62 13.78 34.40
N SER A 232 13.11 14.42 33.32
CA SER A 232 12.83 15.86 33.04
C SER A 232 13.76 16.45 31.98
N ARG A 233 13.23 16.79 30.80
CA ARG A 233 13.11 18.18 30.30
C ARG A 233 12.43 18.23 28.93
#